data_AF-A0A2S5DRH8-F1
#
_entry.id   AF-A0A2S5DRH8-F1
#
_cell.length_a   1.000
_cell.length_b   1.000
_cell.length_c   1.000
_cell.angle_alpha   90.00
_cell.angle_beta   90.00
_cell.angle_gamma   90.00
#
_symmetry.space_group_name_H-M   'P 1'
#
loop_
_entity.id
_entity.type
_entity.pdbx_description
1 polymer ?
#
loop_
_entity_poly.entity_id
_entity_poly.type
_entity_poly.pdbx_seq_one_letter_code
_entity_poly.pdbx_strand_id
1 'polypeptide(L)' 'MNGQAVFVIGCGLLLAGCQTCPTVPPARIVDTACLWVKPMTASPADTPETKREILEYELARRVNCRTSAPTQK' A
#
# COMPACT_ATOMS: atom_id res chain seq x y z
N MET A 1 -66.85 -7.76 -13.89
CA MET A 1 -66.48 -6.58 -13.08
C MET A 1 -65.43 -7.07 -12.10
N ASN A 2 -64.14 -7.04 -12.46
CA ASN A 2 -63.24 -5.88 -12.33
C ASN A 2 -63.07 -5.53 -10.84
N GLY A 3 -61.91 -5.54 -10.20
CA GLY A 3 -60.55 -5.71 -10.70
C GLY A 3 -59.56 -5.63 -9.53
N GLN A 4 -58.48 -6.39 -9.71
CA GLN A 4 -57.08 -6.10 -9.39
C GLN A 4 -56.69 -5.54 -8.02
N ALA A 5 -56.01 -6.46 -7.31
CA ALA A 5 -54.89 -6.30 -6.40
C ALA A 5 -54.16 -4.95 -6.42
N VAL A 6 -53.96 -4.42 -5.21
CA VAL A 6 -53.09 -3.30 -4.89
C VAL A 6 -51.64 -3.62 -5.31
N PHE A 7 -51.15 -2.88 -6.30
CA PHE A 7 -49.75 -2.87 -6.72
C PHE A 7 -48.90 -2.20 -5.62
N VAL A 8 -48.18 -3.00 -4.83
CA VAL A 8 -46.98 -2.54 -4.11
C VAL A 8 -45.78 -3.05 -4.91
N ILE A 9 -45.38 -2.31 -5.94
CA ILE A 9 -44.09 -2.52 -6.60
C ILE A 9 -43.18 -1.37 -6.22
N GLY A 10 -42.05 -1.71 -5.61
CA GLY A 10 -40.91 -0.81 -5.54
C GLY A 10 -40.13 -0.98 -4.25
N CYS A 11 -39.17 -1.92 -4.25
CA CYS A 11 -37.88 -1.86 -3.53
C CYS A 11 -37.18 -3.22 -3.35
N GLY A 12 -37.51 -4.26 -4.14
CA GLY A 12 -36.99 -5.61 -3.89
C GLY A 12 -36.03 -6.23 -4.92
N LEU A 13 -35.87 -5.67 -6.12
CA LEU A 13 -35.24 -6.39 -7.24
C LEU A 13 -33.80 -5.97 -7.58
N LEU A 14 -33.00 -5.60 -6.58
CA LEU A 14 -31.56 -5.35 -6.78
C LEU A 14 -30.63 -6.24 -5.93
N LEU A 15 -31.16 -7.21 -5.17
CA LEU A 15 -30.34 -8.08 -4.32
C LEU A 15 -30.18 -9.53 -4.82
N ALA A 16 -30.67 -9.86 -6.01
CA ALA A 16 -30.54 -11.21 -6.59
C ALA A 16 -29.24 -11.44 -7.38
N GLY A 17 -28.13 -10.80 -6.98
CA GLY A 17 -26.91 -10.73 -7.79
C GLY A 17 -25.61 -10.72 -7.01
N CYS A 18 -25.49 -11.43 -5.89
CA CYS A 18 -24.16 -11.74 -5.34
C CYS A 18 -24.18 -13.12 -4.66
N GLN A 19 -24.31 -14.17 -5.46
CA GLN A 19 -24.32 -15.56 -4.98
C GLN A 19 -22.92 -16.04 -4.54
N THR A 20 -21.88 -15.26 -4.84
CA THR A 20 -20.49 -15.50 -4.42
C THR A 20 -19.77 -14.17 -4.26
N CYS A 21 -19.85 -13.53 -3.10
CA CYS A 21 -18.91 -12.46 -2.78
C CYS A 21 -17.51 -13.09 -2.72
N PRO A 22 -16.57 -12.77 -3.63
CA PRO A 22 -15.20 -13.22 -3.45
C PRO A 22 -14.72 -12.68 -2.11
N THR A 23 -14.25 -13.56 -1.23
CA THR A 23 -13.60 -13.14 0.02
C THR A 23 -12.36 -12.34 -0.36
N VAL A 24 -12.47 -11.01 -0.37
CA VAL A 24 -11.34 -10.13 -0.61
C VAL A 24 -10.41 -10.26 0.59
N PRO A 25 -9.11 -10.58 0.38
CA PRO A 25 -8.18 -10.65 1.48
C PRO A 25 -8.10 -9.28 2.18
N PRO A 26 -7.91 -9.25 3.51
CA PRO A 26 -7.79 -7.99 4.24
C PRO A 26 -6.67 -7.14 3.64
N ALA A 27 -6.94 -5.84 3.47
CA ALA A 27 -5.96 -4.88 2.96
C ALA A 27 -4.68 -4.96 3.81
N ARG A 28 -3.53 -5.05 3.12
CA ARG A 28 -2.21 -5.04 3.74
C ARG A 28 -1.57 -3.69 3.47
N ILE A 29 -1.19 -2.99 4.52
CA ILE A 29 -0.35 -1.79 4.41
C ILE A 29 1.10 -2.30 4.36
N VAL A 30 1.74 -2.13 3.21
CA VAL A 30 3.16 -2.42 3.02
C VAL A 30 3.91 -1.09 3.09
N ASP A 31 4.80 -0.94 4.06
CA ASP A 31 5.71 0.20 4.08
C ASP A 31 6.72 0.04 2.93
N THR A 32 6.61 0.95 1.98
CA THR A 32 7.47 0.99 0.78
C THR A 32 8.46 2.14 0.83
N ALA A 33 8.52 2.91 1.92
CA ALA A 33 9.37 4.11 2.02
C ALA A 33 10.84 3.78 1.72
N CYS A 34 11.35 2.67 2.27
CA CYS A 34 12.72 2.23 2.06
C CYS A 34 13.03 1.72 0.65
N LEU A 35 12.02 1.44 -0.20
CA LEU A 35 12.25 1.04 -1.60
C LEU A 35 12.80 2.19 -2.45
N TRP A 36 12.57 3.43 -2.04
CA TRP A 36 12.97 4.64 -2.77
C TRP A 36 14.29 5.20 -2.26
N VAL A 37 14.74 4.77 -1.07
CA VAL A 37 15.97 5.23 -0.42
C VAL A 37 17.14 4.38 -0.87
N LYS A 38 18.01 4.93 -1.73
CA LYS A 38 19.13 4.21 -2.33
C LYS A 38 20.44 4.42 -1.55
N PRO A 39 21.34 3.43 -1.52
CA PRO A 39 22.70 3.64 -1.03
C PRO A 39 23.40 4.80 -1.74
N MET A 40 24.11 5.62 -0.99
CA MET A 40 25.06 6.60 -1.52
C MET A 40 26.50 6.18 -1.23
N THR A 41 27.39 6.51 -2.15
CA THR A 41 28.82 6.23 -2.05
C THR A 41 29.61 7.50 -2.34
N ALA A 42 30.58 7.79 -1.47
CA ALA A 42 31.48 8.91 -1.68
C ALA A 42 32.46 8.64 -2.84
N SER A 43 32.70 9.66 -3.64
CA SER A 43 33.71 9.74 -4.69
C SER A 43 34.97 10.43 -4.19
N PRO A 44 36.16 10.10 -4.73
CA PRO A 44 37.37 10.86 -4.47
C PRO A 44 37.23 12.36 -4.82
N ALA A 45 36.46 12.68 -5.85
CA ALA A 45 36.23 14.05 -6.34
C ALA A 45 35.29 14.88 -5.45
N ASP A 46 34.58 14.26 -4.49
CA ASP A 46 33.65 14.98 -3.62
C ASP A 46 34.41 15.90 -2.66
N THR A 47 33.80 17.05 -2.36
CA THR A 47 34.31 17.94 -1.32
C THR A 47 34.18 17.28 0.06
N PRO A 48 34.95 17.75 1.07
CA PRO A 48 34.80 17.26 2.45
C PRO A 48 33.37 17.38 2.98
N GLU A 49 32.65 18.43 2.61
CA GLU A 49 31.27 18.70 3.03
C GLU A 49 30.31 17.67 2.43
N THR A 50 30.40 17.40 1.12
CA THR A 50 29.58 16.36 0.47
C THR A 50 29.86 14.98 1.07
N LYS A 51 31.12 14.67 1.38
CA LYS A 51 31.47 13.40 2.05
C LYS A 51 30.80 13.28 3.42
N ARG A 52 30.70 14.38 4.17
CA ARG A 52 30.01 14.41 5.46
C ARG A 52 28.51 14.18 5.30
N GLU A 53 27.87 14.84 4.34
CA GLU A 53 26.45 14.65 4.04
C GLU A 53 26.14 13.20 3.63
N ILE A 54 26.99 12.58 2.82
CA ILE A 54 26.85 11.16 2.43
C ILE A 54 26.92 10.26 3.66
N LEU A 55 27.84 10.51 4.59
CA LEU A 55 27.95 9.72 5.82
C LEU A 55 26.72 9.87 6.72
N GLU A 56 26.23 11.09 6.90
CA GLU A 56 25.04 11.37 7.71
C GLU A 56 23.78 10.75 7.08
N TYR A 57 23.63 10.84 5.76
CA TYR A 57 22.58 10.17 5.00
C TYR A 57 22.62 8.64 5.19
N GLU A 58 23.79 8.04 5.04
CA GLU A 58 23.99 6.60 5.16
C GLU A 58 23.69 6.09 6.58
N LEU A 59 24.02 6.89 7.60
CA LEU A 59 23.66 6.59 8.99
C LEU A 59 22.15 6.60 9.18
N ALA A 60 21.47 7.68 8.72
CA ALA A 60 20.03 7.80 8.81
C ALA A 60 19.32 6.67 8.06
N ARG A 61 19.80 6.31 6.87
CA ARG A 61 19.28 5.20 6.08
C ARG A 61 19.40 3.88 6.82
N ARG A 62 20.53 3.57 7.44
CA ARG A 62 20.70 2.30 8.20
C ARG A 62 19.80 2.21 9.43
N VAL A 63 19.55 3.34 10.10
CA VAL A 63 18.69 3.38 11.29
C VAL A 63 17.21 3.16 10.91
N ASN A 64 16.76 3.84 9.85
CA ASN A 64 15.34 3.86 9.44
C ASN A 64 14.98 2.69 8.51
N CYS A 65 15.90 2.29 7.64
CA CYS A 65 15.73 1.23 6.67
C CYS A 65 16.59 0.02 7.05
N ARG A 66 16.17 -0.66 8.11
CA ARG A 66 16.67 -2.01 8.40
C ARG A 66 16.25 -2.89 7.24
N THR A 67 17.17 -3.67 6.67
CA THR A 67 16.85 -4.66 5.64
C THR A 67 15.83 -5.65 6.22
N SER A 68 14.55 -5.33 6.12
CA SER A 68 13.50 -6.34 6.11
C SER A 68 13.67 -7.06 4.78
N ALA A 69 14.58 -8.04 4.77
CA ALA A 69 14.39 -9.19 3.91
C ALA A 69 12.89 -9.55 3.99
N PRO A 70 12.20 -9.80 2.87
CA PRO A 70 10.77 -10.02 2.90
C PRO A 70 10.51 -11.22 3.81
N THR A 71 10.06 -10.96 5.04
CA THR A 71 9.45 -11.98 5.88
C THR A 71 8.08 -12.22 5.26
N GLN A 72 8.06 -13.01 4.19
CA GLN A 72 6.89 -13.80 3.85
C GLN A 72 6.65 -14.73 5.03
N LYS A 73 5.70 -14.38 5.88
CA LYS A 73 5.00 -15.37 6.71
C LYS A 73 3.56 -14.95 6.92
#